data_AF-A0A2N2S1E7-F1
#
_entry.id   AF-A0A2N2S1E7-F1
#
_cell.length_a   1.000
_cell.length_b   1.000
_cell.length_c   1.000
_cell.angle_alpha   90.00
_cell.angle_beta   90.00
_cell.angle_gamma   90.00
#
_symmetry.space_group_name_H-M   'P 1'
#
loop_
_entity.id
_entity.type
_entity.pdbx_description
1 polymer ?
#
loop_
_entity_poly.entity_id
_entity_poly.type
_entity_poly.pdbx_seq_one_letter_code
_entity_poly.pdbx_strand_id
1 'polypeptide(L)'
;MSQADLGDIFDVDRKVVRYYEENKTSPRADQLELFRGHGADVIYILTGERLPLSVRQDVAAYLPRDRLALEISKMNLSEEDADILRCLAVRLAK
;
A
#
# COMPACT_ATOMS: atom_id res chain seq x y z
N MET A 1 23.61 7.94 10.84
CA MET A 1 23.82 6.80 9.92
C MET A 1 24.65 7.28 8.75
N SER A 2 25.70 6.54 8.40
CA SER A 2 26.47 6.81 7.18
C SER A 2 25.82 6.12 5.97
N GLN A 3 26.18 6.54 4.75
CA GLN A 3 25.72 5.90 3.50
C GLN A 3 26.15 4.42 3.40
N ALA A 4 27.25 4.04 4.06
CA ALA A 4 27.70 2.65 4.13
C ALA A 4 26.79 1.82 5.03
N ASP A 5 26.41 2.36 6.20
CA ASP A 5 25.50 1.69 7.11
C ASP A 5 24.10 1.51 6.49
N LEU A 6 23.65 2.47 5.66
CA LEU A 6 22.41 2.32 4.88
C LEU A 6 22.54 1.20 3.84
N GLY A 7 23.64 1.15 3.09
CA GLY A 7 23.85 0.09 2.11
C GLY A 7 23.81 -1.30 2.74
N ASP A 8 24.48 -1.48 3.88
CA ASP A 8 24.56 -2.76 4.58
C ASP A 8 23.23 -3.19 5.20
N ILE A 9 22.41 -2.25 5.72
CA ILE A 9 21.10 -2.56 6.32
C ILE A 9 20.09 -3.01 5.26
N PHE A 10 20.17 -2.47 4.05
CA PHE A 10 19.16 -2.67 3.02
C PHE A 10 19.62 -3.54 1.85
N ASP A 11 20.81 -4.14 1.95
CA ASP A 11 21.44 -4.95 0.90
C ASP A 11 21.55 -4.21 -0.45
N VAL A 12 21.90 -2.93 -0.38
CA VAL A 12 22.05 -2.06 -1.56
C VAL A 12 23.48 -1.55 -1.62
N ASP A 13 24.12 -1.62 -2.80
CA ASP A 13 25.46 -1.06 -3.00
C ASP A 13 25.46 0.43 -2.61
N ARG A 14 26.47 0.85 -1.84
CA ARG A 14 26.68 2.25 -1.42
C ARG A 14 26.57 3.25 -2.58
N LYS A 15 27.01 2.87 -3.79
CA LYS A 15 26.88 3.72 -4.99
C LYS A 15 25.42 3.98 -5.36
N VAL A 16 24.57 2.98 -5.18
CA VAL A 16 23.14 3.06 -5.49
C VAL A 16 22.43 3.93 -4.46
N VAL A 17 22.78 3.81 -3.17
CA VAL A 17 22.30 4.74 -2.12
C VAL A 17 22.65 6.19 -2.46
N ARG A 18 23.90 6.43 -2.88
CA ARG A 18 24.33 7.75 -3.34
C ARG A 18 23.52 8.24 -4.55
N TYR A 19 23.15 7.37 -5.49
CA TYR A 19 22.33 7.75 -6.63
C TYR A 19 20.88 8.07 -6.26
N TYR A 20 20.33 7.45 -5.21
CA TYR A 20 19.05 7.87 -4.66
C TYR A 20 19.13 9.29 -4.08
N GLU A 21 20.17 9.57 -3.29
CA GLU A 21 20.38 10.90 -2.70
C GLU A 21 20.67 12.00 -3.76
N GLU A 22 21.36 11.65 -4.84
CA GLU A 22 21.62 12.55 -5.97
C GLU A 22 20.44 12.67 -6.95
N ASN A 23 19.28 12.03 -6.67
CA ASN A 23 18.10 11.97 -7.55
C ASN A 23 18.41 11.41 -8.97
N LYS A 24 19.46 10.60 -9.11
CA LYS A 24 19.87 10.01 -10.40
C LYS A 24 19.10 8.74 -10.74
N THR A 25 18.57 8.07 -9.73
CA THR A 25 17.77 6.86 -9.88
C THR A 25 16.79 6.76 -8.72
N SER A 26 15.76 5.93 -8.86
CA SER A 26 14.74 5.73 -7.83
C SER A 26 14.74 4.27 -7.39
N PRO A 27 14.43 3.98 -6.12
CA PRO A 27 14.33 2.61 -5.65
C PRO A 27 13.19 1.87 -6.34
N ARG A 28 13.40 0.58 -6.60
CA ARG A 28 12.38 -0.30 -7.16
C ARG A 28 11.40 -0.78 -6.09
N ALA A 29 10.26 -1.31 -6.51
CA ALA A 29 9.18 -1.72 -5.60
C ALA A 29 9.61 -2.83 -4.61
N ASP A 30 10.42 -3.79 -5.06
CA ASP A 30 11.05 -4.84 -4.24
C ASP A 30 12.00 -4.25 -3.18
N GLN A 31 12.77 -3.23 -3.54
CA GLN A 31 13.66 -2.53 -2.61
C GLN A 31 12.87 -1.71 -1.58
N LEU A 32 11.75 -1.11 -1.99
CA LEU A 32 10.83 -0.40 -1.09
C LEU A 32 10.15 -1.34 -0.09
N GLU A 33 9.86 -2.57 -0.49
CA GLU A 33 9.35 -3.59 0.41
C GLU A 33 10.38 -3.98 1.48
N LEU A 34 11.66 -4.12 1.10
CA LEU A 34 12.77 -4.30 2.04
C LEU A 34 12.91 -3.11 3.00
N PHE A 35 12.90 -1.87 2.48
CA PHE A 35 12.93 -0.66 3.30
C PHE A 35 11.82 -0.66 4.36
N ARG A 36 10.59 -1.02 3.96
CA ARG A 36 9.46 -1.16 4.87
C ARG A 36 9.68 -2.23 5.95
N GLY A 37 10.28 -3.37 5.58
CA GLY A 37 10.56 -4.48 6.50
C GLY A 37 11.48 -4.08 7.66
N HIS A 38 12.36 -3.10 7.45
CA HIS A 38 13.24 -2.52 8.47
C HIS A 38 12.65 -1.29 9.17
N GLY A 39 11.37 -0.99 8.95
CA GLY A 39 10.67 0.12 9.61
C GLY A 39 10.89 1.49 8.97
N ALA A 40 11.42 1.55 7.74
CA ALA A 40 11.51 2.81 7.01
C ALA A 40 10.15 3.21 6.44
N ASP A 41 9.86 4.51 6.46
CA ASP A 41 8.66 5.07 5.86
C ASP A 41 8.85 5.21 4.34
N VAL A 42 8.29 4.26 3.60
CA VAL A 42 8.33 4.24 2.13
C VAL A 42 7.66 5.47 1.53
N ILE A 43 6.61 6.01 2.18
CA ILE A 43 5.94 7.20 1.66
C ILE A 43 6.89 8.39 1.77
N TYR A 44 7.55 8.56 2.91
CA TYR A 44 8.58 9.58 3.07
C TYR A 44 9.71 9.45 2.04
N ILE A 45 10.16 8.23 1.74
CA ILE A 45 11.20 7.99 0.73
C ILE A 45 10.75 8.45 -0.67
N LEU A 46 9.48 8.23 -1.02
CA LEU A 46 8.96 8.56 -2.35
C LEU A 46 8.54 10.02 -2.50
N THR A 47 7.96 10.62 -1.46
CA THR A 47 7.35 11.94 -1.54
C THR A 47 8.18 13.03 -0.87
N GLY A 48 9.14 12.66 0.00
CA GLY A 48 9.88 13.60 0.84
C GLY A 48 9.03 14.24 1.95
N GLU A 49 7.73 13.94 2.00
CA GLU A 49 6.81 14.48 2.99
C GLU A 49 6.75 13.55 4.19
N ARG A 50 7.09 14.07 5.38
CA ARG A 50 6.81 13.37 6.62
C ARG A 50 5.33 13.47 6.90
N LEU A 51 4.57 12.48 6.43
CA LEU A 51 3.21 12.32 6.90
C LEU A 51 3.27 11.91 8.37
N PRO A 52 2.45 12.51 9.25
CA PRO A 52 2.28 11.96 10.57
C PRO A 52 1.87 10.50 10.38
N LEU A 53 2.60 9.58 11.04
CA LEU A 53 2.25 8.16 11.14
C LEU A 53 0.84 8.12 11.74
N SER A 54 -0.15 8.23 10.88
CA SER A 54 -1.52 7.95 11.20
C SER A 54 -1.48 6.47 11.42
N VAL A 55 -1.36 6.06 12.69
CA VAL A 55 -1.54 4.67 13.10
C VAL A 55 -2.76 4.23 12.33
N ARG A 56 -2.54 3.38 11.32
CA ARG A 56 -3.65 2.78 10.61
C ARG A 56 -4.45 2.16 11.73
N GLN A 57 -5.64 2.69 12.02
CA GLN A 57 -6.65 1.88 12.66
C GLN A 57 -6.59 0.56 11.90
N ASP A 58 -6.43 -0.55 12.61
CA ASP A 58 -6.62 -1.87 12.02
C ASP A 58 -8.02 -1.86 11.42
N VAL A 59 -8.10 -1.41 10.17
CA VAL A 59 -9.33 -1.49 9.41
C VAL A 59 -9.39 -2.96 9.10
N ALA A 60 -10.15 -3.67 9.93
CA ALA A 60 -10.41 -5.10 9.80
C ALA A 60 -10.53 -5.39 8.30
N ALA A 61 -9.68 -6.30 7.81
CA ALA A 61 -9.61 -6.66 6.40
C ALA A 61 -11.03 -6.74 5.85
N TYR A 62 -11.42 -5.75 5.04
CA TYR A 62 -12.80 -5.59 4.59
C TYR A 62 -13.26 -6.93 4.04
N LEU A 63 -14.30 -7.52 4.65
CA LEU A 63 -14.86 -8.76 4.14
C LEU A 63 -15.24 -8.50 2.68
N PRO A 64 -14.89 -9.37 1.71
CA PRO A 64 -15.16 -9.16 0.30
C PRO A 64 -16.60 -8.74 -0.01
N ARG A 65 -17.56 -9.18 0.81
CA ARG A 65 -18.97 -8.81 0.73
C ARG A 65 -19.21 -7.29 0.89
N ASP A 66 -18.47 -6.62 1.77
CA ASP A 66 -18.74 -5.22 2.15
C ASP A 66 -18.23 -4.28 1.04
N ARG A 67 -17.13 -4.66 0.37
CA ARG A 67 -16.64 -3.96 -0.82
C ARG A 67 -17.59 -4.13 -2.00
N LEU A 68 -18.12 -5.34 -2.20
CA LEU A 68 -19.06 -5.61 -3.28
C LEU A 68 -20.37 -4.83 -3.08
N ALA A 69 -20.88 -4.78 -1.84
CA ALA A 69 -22.07 -4.01 -1.49
C ALA A 69 -21.87 -2.49 -1.73
N LEU A 70 -20.68 -1.96 -1.39
CA LEU A 70 -20.35 -0.56 -1.64
C LEU A 70 -20.28 -0.26 -3.14
N GLU A 71 -19.68 -1.14 -3.94
CA GLU A 71 -19.60 -0.94 -5.40
C GLU A 71 -20.97 -1.08 -6.08
N ILE A 72 -21.80 -2.05 -5.67
CA ILE A 72 -23.20 -2.16 -6.15
C ILE A 72 -23.98 -0.88 -5.84
N SER A 73 -23.78 -0.28 -4.65
CA SER A 73 -24.47 0.96 -4.27
C SER A 73 -24.05 2.20 -5.08
N LYS A 74 -22.88 2.15 -5.72
CA LYS A 74 -22.38 3.22 -6.60
C LYS A 74 -22.87 3.06 -8.04
N MET A 75 -23.34 1.87 -8.40
CA MET A 75 -23.91 1.63 -9.72
C MET A 75 -25.35 2.16 -9.73
N ASN A 76 -25.71 2.92 -10.77
CA ASN A 76 -27.09 3.35 -11.02
C ASN A 76 -27.91 2.15 -11.51
N LEU A 77 -28.21 1.24 -10.60
CA LEU A 77 -29.03 0.05 -10.84
C LEU A 77 -30.46 0.32 -10.37
N SER A 78 -31.41 -0.36 -11.00
CA SER A 78 -32.76 -0.54 -10.45
C SER A 78 -32.68 -1.22 -9.09
N GLU A 79 -33.58 -0.89 -8.15
CA GLU A 79 -33.62 -1.53 -6.82
C GLU A 79 -33.71 -3.06 -6.93
N GLU A 80 -34.42 -3.59 -7.94
CA GLU A 80 -34.52 -5.03 -8.19
C GLU A 80 -33.17 -5.67 -8.53
N ASP A 81 -32.38 -5.02 -9.40
CA ASP A 81 -31.08 -5.53 -9.81
C ASP A 81 -30.05 -5.46 -8.66
N ALA A 82 -30.12 -4.40 -7.85
CA ALA A 82 -29.27 -4.24 -6.68
C ALA A 82 -29.53 -5.34 -5.63
N ASP A 83 -30.78 -5.73 -5.43
CA ASP A 83 -31.14 -6.80 -4.48
C ASP A 83 -30.75 -8.19 -4.97
N ILE A 84 -30.85 -8.46 -6.27
CA ILE A 84 -30.35 -9.70 -6.88
C ILE A 84 -28.84 -9.82 -6.68
N LEU A 85 -28.09 -8.75 -6.92
CA LEU A 85 -26.63 -8.73 -6.75
C LEU A 85 -26.21 -8.89 -5.28
N ARG A 86 -26.95 -8.29 -4.33
CA ARG A 86 -26.73 -8.52 -2.89
C ARG A 86 -26.95 -9.98 -2.52
N CYS A 87 -28.02 -10.60 -2.99
CA CYS A 87 -28.31 -12.01 -2.74
C CYS A 87 -27.23 -12.94 -3.31
N LEU A 88 -26.76 -12.67 -4.53
CA LEU A 88 -25.66 -13.39 -5.16
C LEU A 88 -24.34 -13.25 -4.37
N ALA A 89 -24.02 -12.03 -3.93
CA ALA A 89 -22.82 -11.74 -3.15
C ALA A 89 -22.79 -12.51 -1.82
N VAL A 90 -23.93 -12.57 -1.11
CA VAL A 90 -24.04 -13.34 0.15
C VAL A 90 -23.89 -14.84 -0.10
N ARG A 91 -24.40 -15.36 -1.23
CA ARG A 91 -24.33 -16.78 -1.56
C ARG A 91 -22.92 -17.24 -1.97
N LEU A 92 -22.15 -16.38 -2.65
CA LEU A 92 -20.78 -16.65 -3.07
C LEU A 92 -19.74 -16.51 -1.95
N ALA A 93 -20.10 -15.87 -0.84
CA ALA A 93 -19.22 -15.68 0.31
C ALA A 93 -19.22 -16.86 1.33
N LYS A 94 -19.83 -18.00 0.98
CA LYS A 94 -19.73 -19.28 1.69
C LYS A 94 -18.63 -20.15 1.09
#